data_AF-A0A2S0USJ0-F1
#
_entry.id   AF-A0A2S0USJ0-F1
#
_cell.length_a   1.000
_cell.length_b   1.000
_cell.length_c   1.000
_cell.angle_alpha   90.00
_cell.angle_beta   90.00
_cell.angle_gamma   90.00
#
_symmetry.space_group_name_H-M   'P 1'
#
loop_
_entity.id
_entity.type
_entity.pdbx_description
1 polymer ?
#
loop_
_entity_poly.entity_id
_entity_poly.type
_entity_poly.pdbx_seq_one_letter_code
_entity_poly.pdbx_strand_id
1 'polypeptide(L)'
;MANDFKVRTMGGALWLIAVFSAAAWAETPAPADISEEDAYLDVLPKVEIPDAVQPIPGAVNEEFRNCEASWPAGYALARSGPEARALRDIYGLVRVRNVIETQNCGCTGKVANWEDVEAVAAALRDHHDVQRLSWQQTKAIAEEAATLTAVAETMCGGSF
;
A
#
# COMPACT_ATOMS: atom_id res chain seq x y z
N MET A 1 9.17 -74.52 32.17
CA MET A 1 9.52 -75.10 30.86
C MET A 1 9.46 -73.93 29.87
N ALA A 2 10.54 -73.19 29.62
CA ALA A 2 11.70 -73.53 28.78
C ALA A 2 11.22 -73.88 27.34
N ASN A 3 11.59 -73.17 26.27
CA ASN A 3 12.92 -72.70 25.88
C ASN A 3 12.81 -71.32 25.17
N ASP A 4 13.54 -70.27 25.56
CA ASP A 4 14.96 -69.96 25.27
C ASP A 4 15.31 -69.85 23.78
N PHE A 5 15.40 -68.62 23.26
CA PHE A 5 16.28 -68.29 22.15
C PHE A 5 17.17 -67.10 22.52
N LYS A 6 18.41 -67.44 22.88
CA LYS A 6 19.56 -66.56 23.10
C LYS A 6 19.86 -65.70 21.88
N VAL A 7 20.05 -64.39 22.09
CA VAL A 7 21.00 -63.62 21.28
C VAL A 7 22.02 -63.00 22.24
N ARG A 8 23.24 -63.52 22.16
CA ARG A 8 24.41 -63.13 22.95
C ARG A 8 25.26 -62.16 22.11
N THR A 9 25.35 -60.94 22.62
CA THR A 9 26.45 -59.94 22.55
C THR A 9 27.67 -60.21 21.66
N MET A 10 28.10 -59.15 20.94
CA MET A 10 29.45 -58.55 20.84
C MET A 10 29.46 -57.73 19.54
N GLY A 11 29.56 -56.40 19.55
CA GLY A 11 30.67 -55.60 20.02
C GLY A 11 31.53 -55.19 18.82
N GLY A 12 31.40 -53.94 18.34
CA GLY A 12 32.36 -53.39 17.38
C GLY A 12 31.82 -52.27 16.47
N ALA A 13 32.58 -51.17 16.43
CA ALA A 13 32.53 -50.06 15.48
C ALA A 13 31.38 -49.03 15.61
N LEU A 14 31.57 -48.09 16.55
CA LEU A 14 31.15 -46.70 16.38
C LEU A 14 31.73 -46.15 15.06
N TRP A 15 30.89 -46.02 14.02
CA TRP A 15 31.18 -45.12 12.89
C TRP A 15 30.41 -43.82 13.12
N LEU A 16 31.14 -42.83 13.61
CA LEU A 16 30.70 -41.43 13.68
C LEU A 16 30.62 -40.89 12.25
N ILE A 17 29.41 -40.82 11.69
CA ILE A 17 29.17 -40.03 10.48
C ILE A 17 29.08 -38.57 10.94
N ALA A 18 30.20 -37.86 10.90
CA ALA A 18 30.21 -36.41 11.00
C ALA A 18 29.58 -35.84 9.71
N VAL A 19 28.29 -35.49 9.79
CA VAL A 19 27.64 -34.65 8.78
C VAL A 19 28.14 -33.23 9.02
N PHE A 20 29.14 -32.81 8.25
CA PHE A 20 29.52 -31.41 8.15
C PHE A 20 28.39 -30.68 7.39
N SER A 21 27.43 -30.12 8.11
CA SER A 21 26.51 -29.12 7.56
C SER A 21 27.30 -27.84 7.30
N ALA A 22 27.95 -27.75 6.15
CA ALA A 22 28.32 -26.45 5.61
C ALA A 22 27.01 -25.72 5.32
N ALA A 23 26.65 -24.77 6.18
CA ALA A 23 25.65 -23.77 5.85
C ALA A 23 26.23 -22.93 4.71
N ALA A 24 26.02 -23.38 3.47
CA ALA A 24 26.18 -22.53 2.31
C ALA A 24 25.13 -21.43 2.46
N TRP A 25 25.54 -20.26 2.96
CA TRP A 25 24.77 -19.05 2.76
C TRP A 25 24.67 -18.86 1.26
N ALA A 26 23.50 -19.20 0.71
CA ALA A 26 23.15 -18.85 -0.64
C ALA A 26 23.00 -17.33 -0.66
N GLU A 27 24.09 -16.62 -0.92
CA GLU A 27 23.99 -15.25 -1.41
C GLU A 27 23.24 -15.34 -2.74
N THR A 28 21.97 -14.94 -2.73
CA THR A 28 21.22 -14.79 -3.97
C THR A 28 21.95 -13.72 -4.77
N PRO A 29 22.53 -14.03 -5.95
CA PRO A 29 23.15 -13.01 -6.77
C PRO A 29 22.09 -11.96 -7.08
N ALA A 30 22.41 -10.68 -6.91
CA ALA A 30 21.56 -9.63 -7.42
C ALA A 30 21.32 -9.90 -8.93
N PRO A 31 20.09 -9.79 -9.42
CA PRO A 31 19.80 -10.03 -10.83
C PRO A 31 20.75 -9.18 -11.68
N ALA A 32 21.42 -9.84 -12.63
CA ALA A 32 22.47 -9.23 -13.42
C ALA A 32 21.93 -8.25 -14.48
N ASP A 33 20.60 -8.16 -14.62
CA ASP A 33 19.94 -7.42 -15.68
C ASP A 33 18.80 -6.55 -15.13
N ILE A 34 19.03 -5.24 -15.20
CA ILE A 34 18.07 -4.18 -14.84
C ILE A 34 16.85 -4.22 -15.80
N SER A 35 17.00 -4.86 -16.97
CA SER A 35 15.93 -4.99 -17.95
C SER A 35 14.76 -5.87 -17.47
N GLU A 36 15.01 -6.86 -16.59
CA GLU A 36 13.95 -7.68 -16.00
C GLU A 36 13.12 -6.89 -14.99
N GLU A 37 13.75 -5.95 -14.25
CA GLU A 37 13.04 -5.04 -13.36
C GLU A 37 12.20 -4.03 -14.15
N ASP A 38 12.76 -3.43 -15.21
CA ASP A 38 12.02 -2.51 -16.08
C ASP A 38 10.83 -3.21 -16.77
N ALA A 39 11.01 -4.46 -17.22
CA ALA A 39 9.94 -5.27 -17.81
C ALA A 39 8.85 -5.61 -16.79
N TYR A 40 9.21 -5.87 -15.53
CA TYR A 40 8.23 -6.08 -14.45
C TYR A 40 7.45 -4.80 -14.12
N LEU A 41 8.13 -3.64 -14.11
CA LEU A 41 7.51 -2.33 -13.89
C LEU A 41 6.62 -1.88 -15.05
N ASP A 42 6.86 -2.36 -16.27
CA ASP A 42 6.04 -2.07 -17.46
C ASP A 42 4.70 -2.83 -17.49
N VAL A 43 4.53 -3.86 -16.66
CA VAL A 43 3.24 -4.58 -16.52
C VAL A 43 2.21 -3.75 -15.76
N LEU A 44 2.65 -2.82 -14.92
CA LEU A 44 1.74 -1.99 -14.15
C LEU A 44 1.11 -0.92 -15.04
N PRO A 45 -0.21 -0.71 -14.98
CA PRO A 45 -0.86 0.35 -15.74
C PRO A 45 -0.24 1.70 -15.36
N LYS A 46 0.42 2.33 -16.33
CA LYS A 46 1.05 3.64 -16.17
C LYS A 46 -0.03 4.72 -16.26
N VAL A 47 -0.05 5.63 -15.29
CA VAL A 47 -0.89 6.82 -15.35
C VAL A 47 -0.20 7.86 -16.22
N GLU A 48 -0.88 8.33 -17.26
CA GLU A 48 -0.39 9.46 -18.07
C GLU A 48 -0.43 10.75 -17.27
N ILE A 49 0.73 11.38 -17.09
CA ILE A 49 0.87 12.66 -16.39
C ILE A 49 1.00 13.76 -17.44
N PRO A 50 0.19 14.84 -17.37
CA PRO A 50 0.32 15.94 -18.32
C PRO A 50 1.71 16.59 -18.28
N ASP A 51 2.32 16.86 -19.44
CA ASP A 51 3.66 17.48 -19.57
C ASP A 51 3.80 18.82 -18.84
N ALA A 52 2.69 19.50 -18.58
CA ALA A 52 2.67 20.78 -17.87
C ALA A 52 2.88 20.64 -16.34
N VAL A 53 2.79 19.44 -15.78
CA VAL A 53 3.00 19.20 -14.34
C VAL A 53 4.49 19.18 -14.06
N GLN A 54 4.99 20.27 -13.47
CA GLN A 54 6.39 20.38 -13.04
C GLN A 54 6.49 20.24 -11.52
N PRO A 55 7.59 19.66 -11.00
CA PRO A 55 7.86 19.66 -9.58
C PRO A 55 7.92 21.08 -9.01
N ILE A 56 7.31 21.28 -7.84
CA ILE A 56 7.37 22.55 -7.11
C ILE A 56 8.78 22.69 -6.51
N PRO A 57 9.54 23.74 -6.86
CA PRO A 57 10.89 23.93 -6.32
C PRO A 57 10.90 24.02 -4.80
N GLY A 58 11.62 23.11 -4.14
CA GLY A 58 11.76 23.10 -2.67
C GLY A 58 10.52 22.62 -1.91
N ALA A 59 9.55 21.98 -2.58
CA ALA A 59 8.41 21.38 -1.88
C ALA A 59 8.88 20.34 -0.85
N VAL A 60 8.33 20.45 0.36
CA VAL A 60 8.48 19.43 1.40
C VAL A 60 7.24 18.55 1.33
N ASN A 61 7.42 17.36 0.78
CA ASN A 61 6.36 16.38 0.67
C ASN A 61 6.23 15.61 1.99
N GLU A 62 5.23 15.98 2.80
CA GLU A 62 4.98 15.34 4.09
C GLU A 62 4.10 14.10 3.91
N GLU A 63 4.53 12.92 4.34
CA GLU A 63 3.70 11.73 4.20
C GLU A 63 2.39 11.88 4.97
N PHE A 64 1.26 11.50 4.37
CA PHE A 64 -0.05 11.71 5.01
C PHE A 64 -0.18 11.03 6.39
N ARG A 65 0.54 9.93 6.63
CA ARG A 65 0.60 9.24 7.93
C ARG A 65 1.16 10.11 9.05
N ASN A 66 2.08 11.03 8.73
CA ASN A 66 2.70 11.92 9.70
C ASN A 66 1.75 13.08 10.08
N CYS A 67 0.66 13.27 9.33
CA CYS A 67 -0.36 14.28 9.59
C CYS A 67 -1.44 13.81 10.58
N GLU A 68 -1.27 12.66 11.25
CA GLU A 68 -2.30 12.05 12.12
C GLU A 68 -2.87 13.01 13.17
N ALA A 69 -2.03 13.86 13.75
CA ALA A 69 -2.45 14.87 14.74
C ALA A 69 -3.45 15.90 14.18
N SER A 70 -3.50 16.07 12.86
CA SER A 70 -4.38 17.03 12.17
C SER A 70 -5.51 16.34 11.40
N TRP A 71 -5.64 15.02 11.45
CA TRP A 71 -6.69 14.32 10.72
C TRP A 71 -8.08 14.75 11.19
N PRO A 72 -9.04 14.92 10.27
CA PRO A 72 -10.39 15.26 10.67
C PRO A 72 -11.00 14.09 11.44
N ALA A 73 -11.83 14.41 12.44
CA ALA A 73 -12.47 13.41 13.28
C ALA A 73 -13.24 12.36 12.47
N GLY A 74 -13.90 12.80 11.38
CA GLY A 74 -14.59 11.90 10.47
C GLY A 74 -13.67 10.89 9.78
N TYR A 75 -12.45 11.28 9.38
CA TYR A 75 -11.48 10.36 8.81
C TYR A 75 -11.01 9.34 9.85
N ALA A 76 -10.76 9.77 11.08
CA ALA A 76 -10.38 8.87 12.16
C ALA A 76 -11.44 7.77 12.38
N LEU A 77 -12.73 8.14 12.33
CA LEU A 77 -13.84 7.19 12.41
C LEU A 77 -13.91 6.28 11.18
N ALA A 78 -13.74 6.83 9.97
CA ALA A 78 -13.75 6.11 8.70
C ALA A 78 -12.59 5.12 8.51
N ARG A 79 -11.66 5.01 9.45
CA ARG A 79 -10.65 3.94 9.45
C ARG A 79 -11.25 2.56 9.74
N SER A 80 -12.46 2.50 10.29
CA SER A 80 -13.15 1.27 10.68
C SER A 80 -14.66 1.37 10.44
N GLY A 81 -15.36 0.23 10.46
CA GLY A 81 -16.80 0.17 10.25
C GLY A 81 -17.22 -0.23 8.83
N PRO A 82 -18.53 -0.34 8.58
CA PRO A 82 -19.07 -0.96 7.37
C PRO A 82 -18.81 -0.15 6.09
N GLU A 83 -18.70 1.18 6.19
CA GLU A 83 -18.43 2.08 5.06
C GLU A 83 -16.97 2.55 5.00
N ALA A 84 -16.10 2.02 5.87
CA ALA A 84 -14.72 2.51 6.04
C ALA A 84 -13.95 2.61 4.73
N ARG A 85 -14.05 1.57 3.89
CA ARG A 85 -13.36 1.57 2.60
C ARG A 85 -13.89 2.67 1.67
N ALA A 86 -15.20 2.77 1.53
CA ALA A 86 -15.85 3.74 0.66
C ALA A 86 -15.51 5.19 1.06
N LEU A 87 -15.61 5.50 2.36
CA LEU A 87 -15.28 6.83 2.87
C LEU A 87 -13.80 7.19 2.69
N ARG A 88 -12.89 6.21 2.81
CA ARG A 88 -11.46 6.43 2.54
C ARG A 88 -11.16 6.63 1.05
N ASP A 89 -11.88 5.95 0.16
CA ASP A 89 -11.74 6.16 -1.29
C ASP A 89 -12.14 7.60 -1.65
N ILE A 90 -13.29 8.07 -1.13
CA ILE A 90 -13.77 9.46 -1.32
C ILE A 90 -12.77 10.45 -0.74
N TYR A 91 -12.31 10.25 0.50
CA TYR A 91 -11.33 11.14 1.12
C TYR A 91 -9.97 11.13 0.40
N GLY A 92 -9.62 10.02 -0.27
CA GLY A 92 -8.47 9.95 -1.19
C GLY A 92 -8.60 10.94 -2.34
N LEU A 93 -9.77 11.01 -2.97
CA LEU A 93 -10.04 11.96 -4.05
C LEU A 93 -10.04 13.41 -3.56
N VAL A 94 -10.73 13.70 -2.46
CA VAL A 94 -10.84 15.06 -1.92
C VAL A 94 -9.45 15.62 -1.57
N ARG A 95 -8.60 14.82 -0.90
CA ARG A 95 -7.28 15.31 -0.49
C ARG A 95 -6.34 15.57 -1.68
N VAL A 96 -6.36 14.70 -2.69
CA VAL A 96 -5.42 14.84 -3.81
C VAL A 96 -5.81 16.04 -4.68
N ARG A 97 -7.12 16.30 -4.85
CA ARG A 97 -7.62 17.53 -5.46
C ARG A 97 -7.18 18.76 -4.68
N ASN A 98 -7.36 18.76 -3.36
CA ASN A 98 -6.95 19.90 -2.52
C ASN A 98 -5.44 20.19 -2.64
N VAL A 99 -4.59 19.16 -2.68
CA VAL A 99 -3.13 19.35 -2.86
C VAL A 99 -2.82 19.94 -4.23
N ILE A 100 -3.44 19.44 -5.29
CA ILE A 100 -3.25 19.96 -6.66
C ILE A 100 -3.71 21.42 -6.76
N GLU A 101 -4.89 21.73 -6.22
CA GLU A 101 -5.49 23.07 -6.27
C GLU A 101 -4.70 24.11 -5.45
N THR A 102 -4.23 23.72 -4.27
CA THR A 102 -3.50 24.60 -3.35
C THR A 102 -1.99 24.59 -3.57
N GLN A 103 -1.48 23.63 -4.36
CA GLN A 103 -0.06 23.36 -4.55
C GLN A 103 0.70 23.15 -3.22
N ASN A 104 0.03 22.61 -2.20
CA ASN A 104 0.60 22.41 -0.88
C ASN A 104 0.82 20.93 -0.58
N CYS A 105 2.09 20.52 -0.59
CA CYS A 105 2.51 19.12 -0.36
C CYS A 105 2.67 18.75 1.13
N GLY A 106 2.47 19.70 2.05
CA GLY A 106 2.51 19.47 3.48
C GLY A 106 1.16 19.05 4.07
N CYS A 107 1.10 18.83 5.38
CA CYS A 107 -0.14 18.44 6.05
C CYS A 107 -1.29 19.42 5.84
N THR A 108 -1.03 20.73 5.74
CA THR A 108 -2.08 21.72 5.47
C THR A 108 -2.77 21.52 4.13
N GLY A 109 -2.06 21.00 3.11
CA GLY A 109 -2.68 20.64 1.84
C GLY A 109 -3.24 19.21 1.83
N LYS A 110 -2.58 18.24 2.46
CA LYS A 110 -3.01 16.83 2.45
C LYS A 110 -4.19 16.53 3.39
N VAL A 111 -4.42 17.36 4.39
CA VAL A 111 -5.60 17.28 5.25
C VAL A 111 -6.71 18.12 4.64
N ALA A 112 -7.74 17.45 4.12
CA ALA A 112 -8.87 18.12 3.48
C ALA A 112 -10.12 18.16 4.39
N ASN A 113 -11.08 19.01 4.04
CA ASN A 113 -12.33 19.13 4.79
C ASN A 113 -13.13 17.82 4.70
N TRP A 114 -13.66 17.39 5.84
CA TRP A 114 -14.49 16.20 5.93
C TRP A 114 -15.90 16.42 5.37
N GLU A 115 -16.41 17.65 5.42
CA GLU A 115 -17.74 17.98 4.90
C GLU A 115 -17.88 17.66 3.41
N ASP A 116 -16.80 17.83 2.63
CA ASP A 116 -16.77 17.46 1.21
C ASP A 116 -16.91 15.95 1.01
N VAL A 117 -16.34 15.14 1.91
CA VAL A 117 -16.51 13.68 1.91
C VAL A 117 -17.96 13.32 2.18
N GLU A 118 -18.58 13.97 3.15
CA GLU A 118 -19.97 13.72 3.52
C GLU A 118 -20.93 14.11 2.39
N ALA A 119 -20.67 15.23 1.71
CA ALA A 119 -21.43 15.67 0.54
C ALA A 119 -21.34 14.65 -0.61
N VAL A 120 -20.13 14.20 -0.96
CA VAL A 120 -19.93 13.17 -1.99
C VAL A 120 -20.58 11.85 -1.58
N ALA A 121 -20.41 11.43 -0.32
CA ALA A 121 -21.00 10.20 0.17
C ALA A 121 -22.54 10.24 0.16
N ALA A 122 -23.15 11.38 0.52
CA ALA A 122 -24.59 11.57 0.44
C ALA A 122 -25.09 11.49 -1.00
N ALA A 123 -24.41 12.15 -1.94
CA ALA A 123 -24.77 12.10 -3.36
C ALA A 123 -24.66 10.69 -3.95
N LEU A 124 -23.64 9.91 -3.57
CA LEU A 124 -23.50 8.52 -4.01
C LEU A 124 -24.58 7.61 -3.44
N ARG A 125 -24.95 7.79 -2.17
CA ARG A 125 -26.03 7.01 -1.53
C ARG A 125 -27.36 7.26 -2.23
N ASP A 126 -27.65 8.51 -2.55
CA ASP A 126 -28.85 8.91 -3.31
C ASP A 126 -28.82 8.34 -4.74
N HIS A 127 -27.70 8.51 -5.45
CA HIS A 127 -27.55 8.03 -6.83
C HIS A 127 -27.71 6.50 -6.98
N HIS A 128 -27.21 5.75 -6.01
CA HIS A 128 -27.27 4.28 -6.02
C HIS A 128 -28.47 3.70 -5.26
N ASP A 129 -29.31 4.54 -4.64
CA ASP A 129 -30.41 4.14 -3.76
C ASP A 129 -29.97 3.14 -2.67
N VAL A 130 -28.88 3.48 -1.96
CA VAL A 130 -28.32 2.64 -0.89
C VAL A 130 -28.21 3.40 0.42
N GLN A 131 -28.53 2.72 1.52
CA GLN A 131 -28.32 3.29 2.86
C GLN A 131 -26.84 3.33 3.26
N ARG A 132 -26.02 2.45 2.68
CA ARG A 132 -24.58 2.36 2.96
C ARG A 132 -23.79 2.13 1.70
N LEU A 133 -22.68 2.83 1.57
CA LEU A 133 -21.71 2.66 0.51
C LEU A 133 -20.80 1.46 0.78
N SER A 134 -20.56 0.70 -0.27
CA SER A 134 -19.49 -0.29 -0.33
C SER A 134 -18.38 0.20 -1.26
N TRP A 135 -17.26 -0.53 -1.27
CA TRP A 135 -16.14 -0.27 -2.18
C TRP A 135 -16.55 -0.30 -3.67
N GLN A 136 -17.62 -1.01 -4.02
CA GLN A 136 -18.08 -1.11 -5.40
C GLN A 136 -18.62 0.22 -5.92
N GLN A 137 -19.37 0.96 -5.10
CA GLN A 137 -19.90 2.27 -5.46
C GLN A 137 -18.80 3.35 -5.54
N THR A 138 -17.68 3.17 -4.85
CA THR A 138 -16.56 4.13 -4.82
C THR A 138 -15.37 3.72 -5.68
N LYS A 139 -15.46 2.63 -6.45
CA LYS A 139 -14.35 2.11 -7.25
C LYS A 139 -13.82 3.15 -8.24
N ALA A 140 -14.70 3.78 -9.02
CA ALA A 140 -14.30 4.79 -10.01
C ALA A 140 -13.65 6.02 -9.34
N ILE A 141 -14.13 6.41 -8.15
CA ILE A 141 -13.54 7.49 -7.35
C ILE A 141 -12.12 7.13 -6.90
N ALA A 142 -11.90 5.88 -6.48
CA ALA A 142 -10.57 5.42 -6.09
C ALA A 142 -9.60 5.39 -7.29
N GLU A 143 -10.08 5.00 -8.47
CA GLU A 143 -9.30 5.00 -9.71
C GLU A 143 -8.92 6.43 -10.13
N GLU A 144 -9.88 7.36 -10.10
CA GLU A 144 -9.61 8.78 -10.36
C GLU A 144 -8.61 9.37 -9.34
N ALA A 145 -8.79 9.06 -8.05
CA ALA A 145 -7.86 9.49 -7.01
C ALA A 145 -6.45 8.97 -7.26
N ALA A 146 -6.28 7.73 -7.73
CA ALA A 146 -4.99 7.16 -8.09
C ALA A 146 -4.34 7.91 -9.27
N THR A 147 -5.13 8.25 -10.30
CA THR A 147 -4.65 9.07 -11.43
C THR A 147 -4.14 10.42 -10.96
N LEU A 148 -4.93 11.13 -10.13
CA LEU A 148 -4.54 12.42 -9.57
C LEU A 148 -3.39 12.30 -8.58
N THR A 149 -3.23 11.16 -7.92
CA THR A 149 -2.11 10.92 -7.01
C THR A 149 -0.80 10.96 -7.77
N ALA A 150 -0.70 10.32 -8.93
CA ALA A 150 0.51 10.39 -9.77
C ALA A 150 0.87 11.84 -10.16
N VAL A 151 -0.14 12.66 -10.48
CA VAL A 151 0.04 14.10 -10.73
C VAL A 151 0.58 14.81 -9.49
N ALA A 152 -0.03 14.58 -8.32
CA ALA A 152 0.40 15.18 -7.07
C ALA A 152 1.82 14.74 -6.67
N GLU A 153 2.19 13.47 -6.87
CA GLU A 153 3.53 12.93 -6.59
C GLU A 153 4.60 13.56 -7.48
N THR A 154 4.29 13.77 -8.76
CA THR A 154 5.18 14.47 -9.70
C THR A 154 5.36 15.93 -9.29
N MET A 155 4.26 16.59 -8.93
CA MET A 155 4.27 17.97 -8.47
C MET A 155 5.02 18.13 -7.13
N CYS A 156 4.85 17.19 -6.20
CA CYS A 156 5.43 17.21 -4.86
C CYS A 156 6.82 16.58 -4.76
N GLY A 157 7.30 15.92 -5.82
CA GLY A 157 8.63 15.32 -5.87
C GLY A 157 8.80 14.06 -5.00
N GLY A 158 7.74 13.25 -4.84
CA GLY A 158 7.82 11.99 -4.09
C GLY A 158 6.45 11.37 -3.79
N SER A 159 6.44 10.27 -3.03
CA SER A 159 5.22 9.53 -2.69
C SER A 159 4.19 10.35 -1.90
N PHE A 160 2.91 10.12 -2.16
CA PHE A 160 1.82 10.86 -1.54
C PHE A 160 1.39 10.33 -0.16
#